data_AF-A0A9D2FGT8-F1
#
_entry.id   AF-A0A9D2FGT8-F1
#
_cell.length_a   1.000
_cell.length_b   1.000
_cell.length_c   1.000
_cell.angle_alpha   90.00
_cell.angle_beta   90.00
_cell.angle_gamma   90.00
#
_symmetry.space_group_name_H-M   'P 1'
#
loop_
_entity.id
_entity.type
_entity.pdbx_description
1 polymer ?
#
loop_
_entity_poly.entity_id
_entity_poly.type
_entity_poly.pdbx_seq_one_letter_code
_entity_poly.pdbx_strand_id
1 'polypeptide(L)'
;MAKLYDVELDDLLHYDQEQTGKSIPPRGKHLFGTVRVGERGQMVLPKQAREVFGIKPGDRLVVLGDENPEHPGIALMKEEFFLGIVRLFQTALDTTVTPDETEGEE
;
A
#
# COMPACT_ATOMS: atom_id res chain seq x y z
N MET A 1 -8.53 -11.73 0.39
CA MET A 1 -7.75 -10.88 -0.54
C MET A 1 -8.37 -10.73 -1.94
N ALA A 2 -9.27 -11.61 -2.42
CA ALA A 2 -9.94 -11.42 -3.72
C ALA A 2 -10.77 -10.12 -3.82
N LYS A 3 -11.35 -9.64 -2.71
CA LYS A 3 -12.16 -8.41 -2.68
C LYS A 3 -11.40 -7.09 -2.52
N LEU A 4 -10.09 -7.12 -2.25
CA LEU A 4 -9.27 -5.89 -2.16
C LEU A 4 -8.54 -5.59 -3.48
N TYR A 5 -8.33 -6.62 -4.31
CA TYR A 5 -7.65 -6.48 -5.60
C TYR A 5 -8.53 -6.72 -6.84
N ASP A 6 -9.79 -7.13 -6.68
CA ASP A 6 -10.71 -7.47 -7.78
C ASP A 6 -10.05 -8.38 -8.84
N VAL A 7 -9.24 -9.31 -8.33
CA VAL A 7 -8.64 -10.41 -9.09
C VAL A 7 -8.66 -11.64 -8.18
N GLU A 8 -9.09 -12.77 -8.74
CA GLU A 8 -9.04 -14.04 -8.04
C GLU A 8 -7.60 -14.55 -7.98
N LEU A 9 -7.26 -15.27 -6.93
CA LEU A 9 -5.90 -15.79 -6.67
C LEU A 9 -5.39 -16.68 -7.83
N ASP A 10 -6.30 -17.25 -8.63
CA ASP A 10 -6.01 -18.04 -9.82
C ASP A 10 -5.44 -17.23 -10.99
N ASP A 11 -5.78 -15.93 -11.11
CA ASP A 11 -5.23 -15.02 -12.13
C ASP A 11 -3.77 -14.64 -11.85
N LEU A 12 -3.30 -14.84 -10.62
CA LEU A 12 -1.92 -14.56 -10.20
C LEU A 12 -0.99 -15.77 -10.34
N LEU A 13 -1.55 -16.98 -10.49
CA LEU A 13 -0.80 -18.25 -10.53
C LEU A 13 -0.57 -18.77 -11.97
N HIS A 14 -1.42 -18.42 -12.93
CA HIS A 14 -1.34 -18.90 -14.31
C HIS A 14 -0.73 -17.87 -15.27
N TYR A 15 0.54 -17.48 -15.04
CA TYR A 15 1.30 -16.73 -16.05
C TYR A 15 2.04 -17.70 -16.99
N ASP A 16 1.28 -18.37 -17.85
CA ASP A 16 1.81 -18.99 -19.08
C ASP A 16 1.23 -18.21 -20.28
N GLN A 17 2.10 -17.58 -21.05
CA GLN A 17 1.74 -16.59 -22.05
C GLN A 17 1.02 -17.17 -23.29
N GLU A 18 0.91 -18.49 -23.42
CA GLU A 18 0.45 -19.10 -24.69
C GLU A 18 -0.88 -19.87 -24.66
N GLN A 19 -1.62 -20.00 -23.55
CA GLN A 19 -2.80 -20.92 -23.59
C GLN A 19 -4.14 -20.51 -22.96
N THR A 20 -4.29 -19.38 -22.28
CA THR A 20 -5.60 -19.06 -21.67
C THR A 20 -6.04 -17.64 -21.99
N GLY A 21 -6.97 -17.53 -22.96
CA GLY A 21 -7.55 -16.28 -23.44
C GLY A 21 -8.45 -15.54 -22.44
N LYS A 22 -7.95 -15.18 -21.24
CA LYS A 22 -8.44 -14.11 -20.34
C LYS A 22 -7.61 -14.05 -19.04
N SER A 23 -6.96 -12.91 -18.80
CA SER A 23 -7.19 -11.99 -17.65
C SER A 23 -6.08 -10.93 -17.66
N ILE A 24 -6.42 -9.71 -18.08
CA ILE A 24 -5.50 -8.57 -18.04
C ILE A 24 -5.56 -8.05 -16.59
N PRO A 25 -4.42 -7.89 -15.88
CA PRO A 25 -4.46 -7.33 -14.53
C PRO A 25 -5.18 -5.97 -14.55
N PRO A 26 -5.98 -5.64 -13.52
CA PRO A 26 -6.71 -4.38 -13.47
C PRO A 26 -5.76 -3.20 -13.68
N ARG A 27 -6.21 -2.19 -14.44
CA ARG A 27 -5.38 -1.03 -14.79
C ARG A 27 -4.69 -0.46 -13.55
N GLY A 28 -3.36 -0.38 -13.61
CA GLY A 28 -2.52 0.16 -12.52
C GLY A 28 -2.15 -0.84 -11.41
N LYS A 29 -2.55 -2.12 -11.53
CA LYS A 29 -2.12 -3.18 -10.62
C LYS A 29 -1.05 -4.03 -11.28
N HIS A 30 0.00 -4.35 -10.53
CA HIS A 30 1.20 -4.99 -11.05
C HIS A 30 1.71 -6.07 -10.10
N LEU A 31 2.03 -7.25 -10.63
CA LEU A 31 2.85 -8.27 -9.97
C LEU A 31 4.28 -8.15 -10.52
N PHE A 32 5.22 -7.77 -9.67
CA PHE A 32 6.64 -7.61 -10.07
C PHE A 32 7.49 -8.86 -9.83
N GLY A 33 6.85 -9.99 -9.53
CA GLY A 33 7.46 -11.26 -9.17
C GLY A 33 7.64 -11.45 -7.66
N THR A 34 8.41 -12.48 -7.29
CA THR A 34 8.74 -12.80 -5.89
C THR A 34 10.16 -12.36 -5.57
N VAL A 35 10.38 -11.96 -4.31
CA VAL A 35 11.71 -11.58 -3.80
C VAL A 35 12.01 -12.38 -2.55
N ARG A 36 13.30 -12.66 -2.31
CA ARG A 36 13.76 -13.32 -1.09
C ARG A 36 14.27 -12.30 -0.10
N VAL A 37 14.03 -12.57 1.18
CA VAL A 37 14.63 -11.83 2.29
C VAL A 37 16.05 -12.35 2.50
N GLY A 38 17.01 -11.44 2.56
CA GLY A 38 18.40 -11.74 2.85
C GLY A 38 18.65 -12.00 4.34
N GLU A 39 19.87 -12.43 4.68
CA GLU A 39 20.26 -12.82 6.05
C GLU A 39 20.08 -11.72 7.10
N ARG A 40 20.06 -10.44 6.70
CA ARG A 40 19.86 -9.30 7.60
C ARG A 40 18.44 -8.73 7.54
N GLY A 41 17.48 -9.50 7.02
CA GLY A 41 16.10 -9.04 6.88
C GLY A 41 15.86 -8.07 5.72
N GLN A 42 16.86 -7.81 4.87
CA GLN A 42 16.72 -6.89 3.74
C GLN A 42 16.09 -7.58 2.53
N MET A 43 15.27 -6.84 1.79
CA MET A 43 14.73 -7.27 0.50
C MET A 43 15.12 -6.26 -0.59
N VAL A 44 15.38 -6.75 -1.80
CA VAL A 44 15.69 -5.91 -2.95
C VAL A 44 14.40 -5.66 -3.73
N LEU A 45 14.03 -4.39 -3.90
CA LEU A 45 12.90 -4.03 -4.75
C LEU A 45 13.23 -4.34 -6.22
N PRO A 46 12.35 -5.08 -6.95
CA PRO A 46 12.53 -5.34 -8.37
C PRO A 46 12.73 -4.03 -9.15
N LYS A 47 13.58 -4.06 -10.17
CA LYS A 47 13.88 -2.89 -11.01
C LYS A 47 12.59 -2.27 -11.58
N GLN A 48 11.69 -3.10 -12.08
CA GLN A 48 10.42 -2.66 -12.66
C GLN A 48 9.52 -1.95 -11.63
N ALA A 49 9.48 -2.45 -10.38
CA ALA A 49 8.72 -1.79 -9.32
C ALA A 49 9.28 -0.39 -9.03
N ARG A 50 10.61 -0.25 -9.00
CA ARG A 50 11.27 1.05 -8.82
C ARG A 50 10.97 2.01 -9.96
N GLU A 51 10.95 1.53 -11.20
CA GLU A 51 10.64 2.36 -12.37
C GLU A 51 9.18 2.80 -12.38
N VAL A 52 8.23 1.88 -12.18
CA VAL A 52 6.78 2.17 -12.19
C VAL A 52 6.39 3.14 -11.07
N PHE A 53 6.93 2.97 -9.86
CA PHE A 53 6.63 3.84 -8.72
C PHE A 53 7.61 5.01 -8.56
N GLY A 54 8.56 5.16 -9.48
CA GLY A 54 9.58 6.22 -9.44
C GLY A 54 10.36 6.27 -8.12
N ILE A 55 10.75 5.10 -7.60
CA ILE A 55 11.53 4.98 -6.35
C ILE A 55 13.02 5.10 -6.68
N LYS A 56 13.68 6.10 -6.09
CA LYS A 56 15.08 6.44 -6.34
C LYS A 56 15.94 6.23 -5.09
N PRO A 57 17.27 6.08 -5.24
CA PRO A 57 18.18 6.11 -4.09
C PRO A 57 18.00 7.41 -3.28
N GLY A 58 17.85 7.28 -1.97
CA GLY A 58 17.59 8.41 -1.07
C GLY A 58 16.11 8.67 -0.77
N ASP A 59 15.19 8.09 -1.54
CA ASP A 59 13.76 8.17 -1.24
C ASP A 59 13.47 7.49 0.11
N ARG A 60 12.55 8.10 0.87
CA ARG A 60 12.04 7.54 2.12
C ARG A 60 10.69 6.86 1.87
N LEU A 61 10.58 5.64 2.38
CA LEU A 61 9.36 4.86 2.33
C LEU A 61 8.86 4.61 3.75
N VAL A 62 7.56 4.75 3.94
CA VAL A 62 6.84 4.28 5.12
C VAL A 62 6.53 2.80 4.93
N VAL A 63 6.79 2.02 5.98
CA VAL A 63 6.47 0.59 6.06
C VAL A 63 5.25 0.45 6.96
N LEU A 64 4.19 -0.12 6.42
CA LEU A 64 2.93 -0.39 7.13
C LEU A 64 2.75 -1.89 7.28
N GLY A 65 2.29 -2.35 8.44
CA GLY A 65 2.01 -3.76 8.70
C GLY A 65 0.53 -3.97 9.03
N ASP A 66 -0.02 -5.07 8.52
CA ASP A 66 -1.31 -5.62 8.93
C ASP A 66 -1.08 -7.03 9.48
N GLU A 67 -1.46 -7.23 10.73
CA GLU A 67 -1.34 -8.52 11.44
C GLU A 67 -2.60 -9.38 11.32
N ASN A 68 -3.59 -8.96 10.52
CA ASN A 68 -4.81 -9.73 10.30
C ASN A 68 -4.47 -11.20 9.95
N PRO A 69 -4.92 -12.18 10.75
CA PRO A 69 -4.51 -13.57 10.60
C PRO A 69 -5.00 -14.23 9.30
N GLU A 70 -6.07 -13.73 8.68
CA GLU A 70 -6.51 -14.26 7.39
C GLU A 70 -5.55 -13.86 6.26
N HIS A 71 -5.01 -12.65 6.32
CA HIS A 71 -4.27 -12.01 5.24
C HIS A 71 -3.19 -11.03 5.76
N PRO A 72 -2.19 -11.49 6.53
CA PRO A 72 -1.18 -10.61 7.07
C PRO A 72 -0.27 -10.11 5.96
N GLY A 73 0.24 -8.89 6.09
CA GLY A 73 1.04 -8.29 5.03
C GLY A 73 1.76 -7.02 5.42
N ILE A 74 2.73 -6.65 4.57
CA ILE A 74 3.46 -5.39 4.68
C ILE A 74 3.19 -4.59 3.40
N ALA A 75 2.89 -3.31 3.58
CA ALA A 75 2.77 -2.35 2.48
C ALA A 75 3.89 -1.30 2.56
N LEU A 76 4.31 -0.83 1.39
CA LEU A 76 5.30 0.24 1.25
C LEU A 76 4.65 1.45 0.56
N MET A 77 4.92 2.64 1.08
CA MET A 77 4.36 3.89 0.58
C MET A 77 5.41 5.01 0.63
N LYS A 78 5.38 5.97 -0.30
CA LYS A 78 6.25 7.15 -0.22
C LYS A 78 5.92 7.98 1.02
N GLU A 79 6.94 8.41 1.75
CA GLU A 79 6.79 9.22 2.98
C GLU A 79 5.99 10.49 2.72
N GLU A 80 6.30 11.22 1.64
CA GLU A 80 5.63 12.47 1.28
C GLU A 80 4.12 12.29 1.09
N PHE A 81 3.72 11.21 0.42
CA PHE A 81 2.32 10.89 0.18
C PHE A 81 1.60 10.52 1.48
N PHE A 82 2.24 9.69 2.31
CA PHE A 82 1.71 9.31 3.61
C PHE A 82 1.48 10.53 4.53
N LEU A 83 2.47 11.43 4.62
CA LEU A 83 2.37 12.66 5.40
C LEU A 83 1.25 13.59 4.88
N GLY A 84 1.06 13.65 3.57
CA GLY A 84 -0.05 14.38 2.95
C GLY A 84 -1.42 13.85 3.41
N ILE A 85 -1.58 12.53 3.42
CA ILE A 85 -2.80 11.87 3.91
C ILE A 85 -3.02 12.16 5.40
N VAL A 86 -1.99 11.98 6.23
CA VAL A 86 -2.09 12.23 7.68
C VAL A 86 -2.54 13.66 7.98
N ARG A 87 -1.97 14.65 7.29
CA ARG A 87 -2.38 16.05 7.43
C ARG A 87 -3.83 16.29 7.03
N LEU A 88 -4.28 15.66 5.95
CA LEU A 88 -5.68 15.75 5.53
C LEU A 88 -6.64 15.22 6.61
N PHE A 89 -6.32 14.07 7.20
CA PHE A 89 -7.11 13.50 8.29
C PHE A 89 -7.12 14.38 9.54
N GLN A 90 -5.98 14.97 9.91
CA GLN A 90 -5.90 15.90 11.05
C GLN A 90 -6.81 17.10 10.85
N THR A 91 -6.75 17.77 9.70
CA THR A 91 -7.62 18.91 9.39
C THR A 91 -9.11 18.54 9.42
N ALA A 92 -9.46 17.35 8.92
CA ALA A 92 -10.85 16.88 8.91
C ALA A 92 -11.37 16.56 10.32
N LEU A 93 -10.51 16.04 11.21
CA LEU A 93 -10.86 15.74 12.60
C LEU A 93 -10.90 17.02 13.47
N ASP A 94 -9.99 17.96 13.25
CA ASP A 94 -9.94 19.24 13.97
C ASP A 94 -11.15 20.14 13.66
N THR A 95 -11.83 19.94 12.52
CA THR A 95 -13.07 20.65 12.16
C THR A 95 -14.29 20.18 12.97
N THR A 96 -14.19 19.07 13.72
CA THR A 96 -15.28 18.53 14.55
C THR A 96 -15.17 18.85 16.03
N VAL A 97 -14.16 19.61 16.45
CA VAL A 97 -14.14 20.20 17.80
C VAL A 97 -14.97 21.48 17.77
N THR A 98 -16.27 21.34 18.06
CA THR A 98 -17.09 22.45 18.55
C THR A 98 -16.38 23.07 19.76
N PRO A 99 -16.16 24.39 19.82
CA PRO A 99 -15.90 25.03 21.10
C PRO A 99 -17.21 24.93 21.89
N ASP A 100 -17.28 23.92 22.77
CA ASP A 100 -18.39 23.79 23.70
C ASP A 100 -18.41 25.00 24.63
N GLU A 101 -19.63 25.42 24.92
CA GLU A 101 -20.02 26.73 25.41
C GLU A 101 -19.61 26.93 26.88
N THR A 102 -19.28 28.18 27.21
CA THR A 102 -19.45 28.82 28.53
C THR A 102 -19.65 27.91 29.74
N GLU A 103 -18.59 27.66 30.50
CA GLU A 103 -18.70 27.50 31.95
C GLU A 103 -18.81 28.89 32.58
N GLY A 104 -20.04 29.27 32.91
CA GLY A 104 -20.29 30.24 33.97
C GLY A 104 -20.24 29.53 35.31
N GLU A 105 -19.42 30.03 36.21
CA GLU A 105 -19.42 29.89 37.68
C GLU A 105 -18.32 30.88 38.13
N GLU A 106 -18.53 31.95 38.91
CA GLU A 106 -19.57 32.39 39.85
C GLU A 106 -19.75 33.92 39.80
#